data_AF-A0A2V6IJT9-F1
#
_entry.id   AF-A0A2V6IJT9-F1
#
_cell.length_a   1.000
_cell.length_b   1.000
_cell.length_c   1.000
_cell.angle_alpha   90.00
_cell.angle_beta   90.00
_cell.angle_gamma   90.00
#
_symmetry.space_group_name_H-M   'P 1'
#
loop_
_entity.id
_entity.type
_entity.pdbx_description
1 polymer ?
#
loop_
_entity_poly.entity_id
_entity_poly.type
_entity_poly.pdbx_seq_one_letter_code
_entity_poly.pdbx_strand_id
1 'polypeptide(L)' 'MFVKICGITNPADAEAIVAARADALGFNFWPGSERYLEPADAAEWITELPDSIIRVAVLVNPSSA' A
#
# COMPACT_ATOMS: atom_id res chain seq x y z
N MET A 1 -11.31 16.83 -0.29
CA MET A 1 -9.93 16.81 0.23
C MET A 1 -9.41 15.40 0.00
N PHE A 2 -8.22 15.24 -0.59
CA PHE A 2 -7.66 13.92 -0.88
C PHE A 2 -6.70 13.49 0.22
N VAL A 3 -6.85 12.27 0.75
CA VAL A 3 -6.09 11.72 1.87
C VAL A 3 -5.48 10.37 1.50
N LYS A 4 -4.15 10.29 1.57
CA LYS A 4 -3.38 9.06 1.42
C LYS A 4 -2.74 8.68 2.75
N ILE A 5 -2.95 7.44 3.19
CA ILE A 5 -2.23 6.87 4.34
C ILE A 5 -1.09 5.98 3.81
N CYS A 6 0.13 6.17 4.30
CA CYS A 6 1.35 5.64 3.68
C CYS A 6 2.11 4.67 4.59
N GLY A 7 2.73 3.65 3.99
CA GLY A 7 3.57 2.69 4.69
C GLY A 7 2.75 1.63 5.42
N ILE A 8 1.68 1.17 4.79
CA ILE A 8 0.84 0.09 5.31
C ILE A 8 1.60 -1.22 5.12
N THR A 9 1.61 -2.07 6.15
CA THR A 9 2.40 -3.30 6.17
C THR A 9 1.57 -4.56 6.44
N ASN A 10 0.27 -4.42 6.74
CA ASN A 10 -0.61 -5.55 7.02
C ASN A 10 -2.06 -5.29 6.55
N PRO A 11 -2.85 -6.35 6.33
CA PRO A 11 -4.23 -6.23 5.85
C PRO A 11 -5.17 -5.53 6.83
N ALA A 12 -5.03 -5.78 8.14
CA ALA A 12 -5.93 -5.24 9.16
C ALA A 12 -5.92 -3.71 9.20
N ASP A 13 -4.74 -3.10 9.10
CA ASP A 13 -4.60 -1.64 9.00
C ASP A 13 -5.19 -1.12 7.69
N ALA A 14 -4.96 -1.82 6.57
CA ALA A 14 -5.53 -1.45 5.28
C ALA A 14 -7.07 -1.43 5.32
N GLU A 15 -7.70 -2.47 5.88
CA GLU A 15 -9.14 -2.57 6.06
C GLU A 15 -9.69 -1.45 6.94
N ALA A 16 -9.03 -1.15 8.07
CA ALA A 16 -9.44 -0.08 8.96
C ALA A 16 -9.41 1.29 8.26
N ILE A 17 -8.40 1.55 7.43
CA ILE A 17 -8.26 2.79 6.68
C ILE A 17 -9.31 2.88 5.56
N VAL A 18 -9.59 1.76 4.88
CA VAL A 18 -10.67 1.67 3.88
C VAL A 18 -12.02 1.98 4.53
N ALA A 19 -12.30 1.40 5.71
CA ALA A 19 -13.52 1.69 6.47
C ALA A 19 -13.62 3.17 6.89
N ALA A 20 -12.48 3.80 7.17
CA ALA A 20 -12.37 5.24 7.46
C ALA A 20 -12.51 6.14 6.22
N ARG A 21 -12.64 5.57 5.02
CA ARG A 21 -12.84 6.28 3.74
C ARG A 21 -11.68 7.22 3.36
N ALA A 22 -10.44 6.77 3.55
CA ALA A 22 -9.31 7.41 2.88
C ALA A 22 -9.44 7.26 1.35
N ASP A 23 -8.75 8.11 0.58
CA ASP A 23 -8.75 8.04 -0.88
C ASP A 23 -7.69 7.07 -1.42
N ALA A 24 -6.59 6.88 -0.68
CA ALA A 24 -5.48 6.04 -1.12
C ALA A 24 -4.68 5.36 0.02
N LEU A 25 -4.07 4.22 -0.32
CA LEU A 25 -3.09 3.50 0.49
C LEU A 25 -1.73 3.51 -0.21
N GLY A 26 -0.66 3.68 0.59
CA GLY A 26 0.72 3.62 0.12
C GLY A 26 1.43 2.37 0.59
N PHE A 27 1.94 1.59 -0.36
CA PHE A 27 2.72 0.37 -0.13
C PHE A 27 4.16 0.62 -0.53
N ASN A 28 5.11 0.36 0.37
CA ASN A 28 6.51 0.66 0.13
C ASN A 28 7.26 -0.58 -0.30
N PHE A 29 7.76 -0.58 -1.55
CA PHE A 29 8.52 -1.68 -2.11
C PHE A 29 10.03 -1.37 -2.19
N TRP A 30 10.52 -0.42 -1.39
CA TRP A 30 11.95 -0.17 -1.24
C TRP A 30 12.54 -0.87 0.00
N PRO A 31 13.49 -1.83 -0.17
CA PRO A 31 14.04 -2.62 0.94
C PRO A 31 14.74 -1.83 2.05
N GLY A 32 15.12 -0.57 1.79
CA GLY A 32 15.76 0.30 2.80
C GLY A 32 14.80 0.92 3.81
N SER A 33 13.50 0.64 3.74
CA SER A 33 12.50 1.18 4.66
C SER A 33 12.10 0.17 5.73
N GLU A 34 11.87 0.63 6.97
CA GLU A 34 11.22 -0.18 8.02
C GLU A 34 9.80 -0.62 7.66
N ARG A 35 9.17 0.03 6.67
CA ARG A 35 7.83 -0.29 6.17
C ARG A 35 7.86 -1.03 4.84
N TYR A 36 9.00 -1.66 4.52
CA TYR A 36 9.15 -2.45 3.31
C TYR A 36 8.15 -3.61 3.28
N LEU A 37 7.55 -3.81 2.11
CA LEU A 37 6.76 -4.97 1.76
C LEU A 37 7.47 -5.72 0.63
N GLU A 38 7.58 -7.03 0.77
CA GLU A 38 7.97 -7.90 -0.35
C GLU A 38 6.80 -7.96 -1.35
N PRO A 39 6.98 -7.61 -2.63
CA PRO A 39 5.87 -7.57 -3.59
C PRO A 39 5.09 -8.87 -3.73
N ALA A 40 5.76 -10.02 -3.65
CA ALA A 40 5.11 -11.34 -3.75
C ALA A 40 4.14 -11.56 -2.59
N ASP A 41 4.60 -11.37 -1.35
CA ASP A 41 3.80 -11.55 -0.13
C ASP A 41 2.68 -10.50 -0.04
N ALA A 42 2.97 -9.28 -0.47
CA ALA A 42 2.02 -8.18 -0.40
C ALA A 42 0.91 -8.28 -1.46
N ALA A 43 1.20 -8.87 -2.62
CA ALA A 43 0.22 -9.01 -3.69
C ALA A 43 -1.00 -9.84 -3.27
N GLU A 44 -0.81 -10.85 -2.42
CA GLU A 44 -1.87 -11.74 -1.95
C GLU A 44 -3.05 -10.96 -1.36
N TRP A 45 -2.78 -10.00 -0.47
CA TRP A 45 -3.84 -9.25 0.21
C TRP A 45 -4.10 -7.86 -0.40
N ILE A 46 -3.13 -7.22 -1.06
CA ILE A 46 -3.37 -5.93 -1.74
C ILE A 46 -4.38 -6.09 -2.89
N THR A 47 -4.40 -7.24 -3.54
CA THR A 47 -5.34 -7.53 -4.64
C THR A 47 -6.77 -7.75 -4.15
N GLU A 48 -6.95 -8.22 -2.91
CA GLU A 48 -8.25 -8.42 -2.25
C GLU A 48 -8.89 -7.11 -1.76
N LEU A 49 -8.13 -6.02 -1.68
CA LEU A 49 -8.66 -4.72 -1.27
C LEU A 49 -9.74 -4.21 -2.24
N PRO A 50 -10.81 -3.56 -1.73
CA PRO A 50 -11.90 -3.05 -2.55
C PRO A 50 -11.42 -2.07 -3.64
N ASP A 51 -12.03 -2.13 -4.83
CA ASP A 51 -11.69 -1.21 -5.94
C ASP A 51 -11.96 0.27 -5.65
N SER A 52 -12.69 0.56 -4.56
CA SER A 52 -12.95 1.93 -4.10
C SER A 52 -11.72 2.66 -3.55
N ILE A 53 -10.60 1.97 -3.29
CA ILE A 53 -9.38 2.58 -2.75
C ILE A 53 -8.25 2.64 -3.79
N ILE A 54 -7.57 3.79 -3.91
CA ILE A 54 -6.42 3.91 -4.80
C ILE A 54 -5.21 3.24 -4.16
N ARG A 55 -4.56 2.34 -4.91
CA ARG A 55 -3.35 1.62 -4.50
C ARG A 55 -2.11 2.33 -5.07
N VAL A 56 -1.20 2.79 -4.21
CA VAL A 56 -0.01 3.55 -4.61
C VAL A 56 1.26 2.82 -4.21
N ALA A 57 2.10 2.51 -5.21
CA ALA A 57 3.44 1.98 -4.98
C ALA A 57 4.44 3.12 -4.65
N VAL A 58 5.23 2.94 -3.60
CA VAL A 58 6.39 3.79 -3.29
C VAL A 58 7.65 3.03 -3.68
N LEU A 59 8.43 3.63 -4.58
CA LEU A 59 9.66 3.08 -5.16
C LEU A 59 10.78 4.10 -5.01
N VAL A 60 12.02 3.65 -4.85
CA VAL A 60 13.22 4.51 -4.77
C VAL A 60 14.24 4.02 -5.78
N ASN A 61 14.52 4.84 -6.80
CA ASN A 61 15.42 4.53 -7.91
C ASN A 61 15.21 3.11 -8.51
N PRO A 62 13.97 2.69 -8.81
CA PRO A 62 13.74 1.39 -9.43
C PRO A 62 14.33 1.38 -10.84
N SER A 63 14.79 0.22 -11.31
CA SER A 63 14.92 0.00 -12.75
C SER A 63 13.53 0.02 -13.39
N SER A 64 13.42 0.51 -14.63
CA SER A 64 12.21 0.30 -15.41
C SER A 64 11.96 -1.20 -15.59
N ALA A 65 10.74 -1.64 -15.33
CA ALA A 65 10.26 -2.98 -15.67
C ALA A 65 10.02 -3.11 -17.18
#